data_AF-A0A3S2PJC3-F1
#
_entry.id   AF-A0A3S2PJC3-F1
#
_cell.length_a   1.000
_cell.length_b   1.000
_cell.length_c   1.000
_cell.angle_alpha   90.00
_cell.angle_beta   90.00
_cell.angle_gamma   90.00
#
_symmetry.space_group_name_H-M   'P 1'
#
loop_
_entity.id
_entity.type
_entity.pdbx_description
1 polymer ?
#
loop_
_entity_poly.entity_id
_entity_poly.type
_entity_poly.pdbx_seq_one_letter_code
_entity_poly.pdbx_strand_id
1 'polypeptide(L)'
;MEEDEMEISTAASMGSTECSTRRMTRALKNSVLQQQMINADEVLQILDEDMPPLVVDREKLKELLEKVVAKTEDYEVYKLEKLYALLCQCIYRNRKAYNKTTLIQELEKEIQDFN
;
A
#
# COMPACT_ATOMS: atom_id res chain seq x y z
N MET A 1 -63.09 11.63 -4.00
CA MET A 1 -62.39 12.07 -2.79
C MET A 1 -61.78 10.80 -2.24
N GLU A 2 -60.45 10.70 -2.38
CA GLU A 2 -59.58 9.56 -1.98
C GLU A 2 -59.65 8.35 -2.94
N GLU A 3 -59.16 8.48 -4.18
CA GLU A 3 -57.80 8.09 -4.69
C GLU A 3 -57.55 6.56 -4.60
N ASP A 4 -57.89 5.77 -5.64
CA ASP A 4 -57.06 5.40 -6.84
C ASP A 4 -55.92 4.43 -6.47
N GLU A 5 -55.71 3.23 -7.05
CA GLU A 5 -56.17 2.56 -8.27
C GLU A 5 -55.95 1.04 -8.08
N MET A 6 -56.82 0.23 -8.69
CA MET A 6 -56.58 -1.19 -8.96
C MET A 6 -56.04 -1.30 -10.38
N GLU A 7 -54.79 -1.73 -10.55
CA GLU A 7 -54.35 -2.31 -11.82
C GLU A 7 -53.61 -3.64 -11.61
N ILE A 8 -54.13 -4.66 -12.28
CA ILE A 8 -53.55 -5.98 -12.44
C ILE A 8 -52.73 -5.93 -13.73
N SER A 9 -51.45 -6.35 -13.71
CA SER A 9 -50.85 -7.20 -14.77
C SER A 9 -49.35 -7.47 -14.58
N THR A 10 -49.03 -8.76 -14.41
CA THR A 10 -48.09 -9.56 -15.23
C THR A 10 -46.67 -9.00 -15.53
N ALA A 11 -45.63 -9.60 -14.92
CA ALA A 11 -44.64 -10.46 -15.60
C ALA A 11 -43.38 -10.75 -14.73
N ALA A 12 -43.02 -12.04 -14.66
CA ALA A 12 -41.70 -12.66 -14.57
C ALA A 12 -40.52 -11.97 -13.83
N SER A 13 -39.90 -12.67 -12.88
CA SER A 13 -38.62 -13.37 -13.10
C SER A 13 -38.07 -13.97 -11.79
N MET A 14 -37.25 -15.01 -11.94
CA MET A 14 -36.76 -15.95 -10.95
C MET A 14 -35.56 -15.40 -10.15
N GLY A 15 -35.27 -16.00 -8.99
CA GLY A 15 -33.97 -15.80 -8.34
C GLY A 15 -33.80 -16.40 -6.95
N SER A 16 -34.02 -17.71 -6.77
CA SER A 16 -33.54 -18.44 -5.60
C SER A 16 -32.03 -18.23 -5.43
N THR A 17 -31.59 -17.76 -4.27
CA THR A 17 -30.20 -17.94 -3.83
C THR A 17 -30.19 -18.78 -2.56
N GLU A 18 -30.56 -20.05 -2.74
CA GLU A 18 -30.16 -21.09 -1.80
C GLU A 18 -28.63 -21.14 -1.80
N CYS A 19 -28.01 -20.77 -0.68
CA CYS A 19 -26.60 -21.01 -0.41
C CYS A 19 -26.39 -22.52 -0.31
N SER A 20 -26.27 -23.16 -1.48
CA SER A 20 -26.04 -24.59 -1.63
C SER A 20 -24.65 -24.91 -1.07
N THR A 21 -24.60 -25.45 0.15
CA THR A 21 -23.41 -26.11 0.67
C THR A 21 -23.11 -27.31 -0.23
N ARG A 22 -22.30 -27.09 -1.26
CA ARG A 22 -21.82 -28.13 -2.16
C ARG A 22 -21.16 -29.21 -1.33
N ARG A 23 -21.76 -30.40 -1.30
CA ARG A 23 -21.14 -31.60 -0.68
C ARG A 23 -19.88 -31.93 -1.45
N MET A 24 -18.74 -31.45 -0.97
CA MET A 24 -17.44 -31.94 -1.44
C MET A 24 -17.33 -33.42 -1.09
N THR A 25 -16.92 -34.24 -2.07
CA THR A 25 -16.60 -35.64 -1.80
C THR A 25 -15.40 -35.68 -0.84
N ARG A 26 -15.37 -36.68 0.06
CA ARG A 26 -14.31 -36.84 1.05
C ARG A 26 -12.91 -36.84 0.41
N ALA A 27 -12.79 -37.37 -0.80
CA ALA A 27 -11.56 -37.38 -1.60
C ALA A 27 -11.08 -35.96 -1.97
N LEU A 28 -12.00 -35.07 -2.39
CA LEU A 28 -11.68 -33.69 -2.76
C LEU A 28 -11.36 -32.84 -1.53
N LYS A 29 -11.99 -33.11 -0.39
CA LYS A 29 -11.59 -32.49 0.90
C LYS A 29 -10.17 -32.89 1.30
N ASN A 30 -9.81 -34.16 1.15
CA ASN A 30 -8.45 -34.61 1.44
C ASN A 30 -7.41 -34.01 0.48
N SER A 31 -7.73 -33.84 -0.82
CA SER A 31 -6.81 -33.20 -1.77
C SER A 31 -6.65 -31.71 -1.51
N VAL A 32 -7.73 -30.99 -1.18
CA VAL A 32 -7.68 -29.57 -0.83
C VAL A 32 -6.95 -29.35 0.50
N LEU A 33 -7.11 -30.23 1.49
CA LEU A 33 -6.32 -30.17 2.74
C LEU A 33 -4.84 -30.47 2.49
N GLN A 34 -4.51 -31.44 1.61
CA GLN A 34 -3.13 -31.67 1.18
C GLN A 34 -2.53 -30.47 0.46
N GLN A 35 -3.33 -29.75 -0.34
CA GLN A 35 -2.88 -28.57 -1.09
C GLN A 35 -2.86 -27.28 -0.25
N GLN A 36 -3.62 -27.23 0.86
CA GLN A 36 -3.59 -26.14 1.85
C GLN A 36 -2.41 -26.22 2.82
N MET A 37 -1.59 -27.26 2.74
CA MET A 37 -0.26 -27.26 3.33
C MET A 37 0.64 -26.39 2.45
N ILE A 38 0.48 -25.07 2.53
CA ILE A 38 1.64 -24.20 2.27
C ILE A 38 2.71 -24.73 3.23
N ASN A 39 3.75 -25.33 2.67
CA ASN A 39 4.74 -26.07 3.44
C ASN A 39 5.32 -25.10 4.48
N ALA A 40 5.04 -25.34 5.76
CA ALA A 40 5.44 -24.42 6.81
C ALA A 40 6.96 -24.22 6.83
N ASP A 41 7.74 -25.23 6.44
CA ASP A 41 9.19 -25.12 6.26
C ASP A 41 9.56 -24.22 5.08
N GLU A 42 8.79 -24.22 3.99
CA GLU A 42 9.03 -23.33 2.85
C GLU A 42 8.67 -21.87 3.20
N VAL A 43 7.60 -21.66 3.99
CA VAL A 43 7.25 -20.33 4.53
C VAL A 43 8.31 -19.86 5.53
N LEU A 44 8.76 -20.73 6.43
CA LEU A 44 9.83 -20.41 7.38
C LEU A 44 11.14 -20.12 6.67
N GLN A 45 11.50 -20.87 5.61
CA GLN A 45 12.69 -20.60 4.79
C GLN A 45 12.61 -19.27 4.02
N ILE A 46 11.41 -18.85 3.57
CA ILE A 46 11.20 -17.53 2.97
C ILE A 46 11.25 -16.41 4.03
N LEU A 47 10.80 -16.67 5.26
CA LEU A 47 10.92 -15.73 6.37
C LEU A 47 12.34 -15.63 6.94
N ASP A 48 13.10 -16.74 6.86
CA ASP A 48 14.53 -16.85 7.18
C ASP A 48 15.43 -16.34 6.04
N GLU A 49 14.85 -15.90 4.90
CA GLU A 49 15.60 -15.22 3.85
C GLU A 49 16.12 -13.89 4.44
N ASP A 50 17.41 -13.88 4.81
CA ASP A 50 18.13 -12.80 5.48
C ASP A 50 17.72 -11.43 4.93
N MET A 51 16.79 -10.75 5.60
CA MET A 51 16.39 -9.40 5.22
C MET A 51 17.64 -8.53 5.24
N PRO A 52 18.03 -7.91 4.10
CA PRO A 52 19.27 -7.19 4.03
C PRO A 52 19.28 -6.05 5.07
N PRO A 53 20.44 -5.78 5.69
CA PRO A 53 20.52 -4.78 6.75
C PRO A 53 20.11 -3.41 6.20
N LEU A 54 19.31 -2.70 6.98
CA LEU A 54 18.92 -1.33 6.66
C LEU A 54 20.17 -0.42 6.74
N VAL A 55 20.57 0.15 5.61
CA VAL A 55 21.71 1.07 5.54
C VAL A 55 21.20 2.50 5.45
N VAL A 56 21.50 3.30 6.48
CA VAL A 56 21.13 4.72 6.56
C VAL A 56 22.34 5.55 6.96
N ASP A 57 22.71 6.51 6.12
CA ASP A 57 23.71 7.53 6.43
C ASP A 57 23.04 8.65 7.25
N ARG A 58 23.22 8.60 8.58
CA ARG A 58 22.58 9.53 9.51
C ARG A 58 23.22 10.91 9.52
N GLU A 59 24.52 10.98 9.23
CA GLU A 59 25.26 12.24 9.18
C GLU A 59 24.76 13.08 7.99
N LYS A 60 24.64 12.47 6.81
CA LYS A 60 24.08 13.16 5.63
C LYS A 60 22.64 13.60 5.83
N LEU A 61 21.81 12.81 6.53
CA LEU A 61 20.44 13.23 6.85
C LEU A 61 20.42 14.48 7.74
N LYS A 62 21.36 14.58 8.68
CA LYS A 62 21.48 15.76 9.54
C LYS A 62 21.93 17.00 8.75
N GLU A 63 22.96 16.85 7.91
CA GLU A 63 23.40 17.92 7.01
C GLU A 63 22.28 18.39 6.09
N LEU A 64 21.50 17.45 5.54
CA LEU A 64 20.38 17.76 4.67
C LEU A 64 19.28 18.54 5.40
N LEU A 65 18.99 18.17 6.65
CA LEU A 65 18.05 18.91 7.50
C LEU A 65 18.53 20.34 7.73
N GLU A 66 19.80 20.54 8.07
CA GLU A 66 20.38 21.87 8.26
C GLU A 66 20.28 22.72 6.97
N LYS A 67 20.60 22.13 5.81
CA LYS A 67 20.45 22.77 4.50
C LYS A 67 19.00 23.16 4.21
N VAL A 68 18.04 22.27 4.46
CA VAL A 68 16.62 22.56 4.16
C VAL A 68 16.12 23.69 5.05
N VAL A 69 16.44 23.66 6.35
CA VAL A 69 16.02 24.70 7.30
C VAL A 69 16.56 26.06 6.87
N ALA A 70 17.85 26.14 6.54
CA ALA A 70 18.47 27.39 6.07
C ALA A 70 17.85 27.88 4.75
N LYS A 71 17.56 26.98 3.79
CA LYS A 71 16.96 27.35 2.51
C LYS A 71 15.51 27.85 2.64
N THR A 72 14.78 27.34 3.62
CA THR A 72 13.35 27.62 3.80
C THR A 72 13.03 28.79 4.73
N GLU A 73 14.02 29.54 5.20
CA GLU A 73 13.85 30.62 6.19
C GLU A 73 12.80 31.67 5.76
N ASP A 74 12.79 32.03 4.47
CA ASP A 74 11.88 33.04 3.90
C ASP A 74 10.70 32.43 3.13
N TYR A 75 10.42 31.13 3.28
CA TYR A 75 9.34 30.49 2.53
C TYR A 75 7.98 30.72 3.18
N GLU A 76 7.02 31.14 2.38
CA GLU A 76 5.62 31.14 2.78
C GLU A 76 5.09 29.72 3.00
N VAL A 77 4.04 29.59 3.81
CA VAL A 77 3.39 28.31 4.15
C VAL A 77 3.07 27.50 2.88
N TYR A 78 2.56 28.15 1.83
CA TYR A 78 2.25 27.49 0.57
C TYR A 78 3.48 26.85 -0.12
N LYS A 79 4.63 27.51 -0.07
CA LYS A 79 5.89 26.95 -0.60
C LYS A 79 6.38 25.80 0.27
N LEU A 80 6.27 25.93 1.59
CA LEU A 80 6.62 24.86 2.54
C LEU A 80 5.77 23.60 2.32
N GLU A 81 4.46 23.75 2.14
CA GLU A 81 3.55 22.64 1.84
C GLU A 81 3.92 21.92 0.53
N LYS A 82 4.27 22.69 -0.50
CA LYS A 82 4.75 22.13 -1.78
C LYS A 82 6.05 21.34 -1.62
N LEU A 83 7.03 21.90 -0.92
CA LEU A 83 8.29 21.22 -0.64
C LEU A 83 8.04 19.94 0.16
N TYR A 84 7.23 20.02 1.21
CA TYR A 84 6.87 18.87 2.03
C TYR A 84 6.24 17.74 1.20
N ALA A 85 5.25 18.07 0.36
CA ALA A 85 4.61 17.10 -0.52
C ALA A 85 5.61 16.45 -1.48
N LEU A 86 6.54 17.22 -2.06
CA LEU A 86 7.59 16.73 -2.94
C LEU A 86 8.51 15.74 -2.22
N LEU A 87 8.97 16.07 -1.01
CA LEU A 87 9.82 15.17 -0.22
C LEU A 87 9.07 13.90 0.20
N CYS A 88 7.79 14.00 0.57
CA CYS A 88 6.96 12.83 0.86
C CYS A 88 6.86 11.88 -0.33
N GLN A 89 6.72 12.41 -1.55
CA GLN A 89 6.69 11.58 -2.76
C GLN A 89 8.03 10.85 -2.95
N CYS A 90 9.16 11.54 -2.81
CA CYS A 90 10.49 10.94 -2.92
C CYS A 90 10.70 9.81 -1.89
N ILE A 91 10.31 10.03 -0.62
CA ILE A 91 10.35 9.02 0.44
C ILE A 91 9.47 7.81 0.08
N TYR A 92 8.25 8.07 -0.41
CA TYR A 92 7.32 7.01 -0.77
C TYR A 92 7.82 6.14 -1.93
N ARG A 93 8.46 6.74 -2.95
CA ARG A 93 9.09 6.01 -4.07
C ARG A 93 10.16 5.05 -3.57
N ASN A 94 10.96 5.48 -2.59
CA ASN A 94 12.11 4.74 -2.07
C ASN A 94 11.80 3.87 -0.82
N ARG A 95 10.52 3.70 -0.44
CA ARG A 95 10.15 3.05 0.83
C ARG A 95 10.62 1.60 0.96
N LYS A 96 10.70 0.86 -0.16
CA LYS A 96 11.10 -0.56 -0.20
C LYS A 96 12.62 -0.78 -0.30
N ALA A 97 13.41 0.27 -0.58
CA ALA A 97 14.85 0.15 -0.70
C ALA A 97 15.49 0.04 0.70
N TYR A 98 16.30 -0.99 0.95
CA TYR A 98 17.00 -1.16 2.23
C TYR A 98 18.21 -0.24 2.37
N ASN A 99 18.93 0.00 1.28
CA ASN A 99 19.94 1.03 1.24
C ASN A 99 19.29 2.39 0.92
N LYS A 100 19.38 3.33 1.85
CA LYS A 100 18.78 4.67 1.74
C LYS A 100 19.68 5.69 1.03
N THR A 101 20.85 5.32 0.51
CA THR A 101 21.74 6.24 -0.21
C THR A 101 21.04 6.92 -1.39
N THR A 102 20.29 6.18 -2.22
CA THR A 102 19.54 6.76 -3.35
C THR A 102 18.46 7.74 -2.89
N LEU A 103 17.74 7.42 -1.80
CA LEU A 103 16.74 8.32 -1.22
C LEU A 103 17.39 9.64 -0.79
N ILE A 104 18.53 9.59 -0.09
CA ILE A 104 19.21 10.79 0.39
C ILE A 104 19.67 11.67 -0.79
N GLN A 105 20.20 11.07 -1.85
CA GLN A 105 20.60 11.78 -3.07
C GLN A 105 19.42 12.43 -3.79
N GLU A 106 18.30 11.72 -3.91
CA GLU A 106 17.08 12.30 -4.50
C GLU A 106 16.55 13.46 -3.66
N LEU A 107 16.46 13.31 -2.34
CA LEU A 107 15.99 14.39 -1.46
C LEU A 107 16.88 15.63 -1.57
N GLU A 108 18.20 15.46 -1.60
CA GLU A 108 19.14 16.56 -1.79
C GLU A 108 18.91 17.29 -3.11
N LYS A 109 18.72 16.54 -4.20
CA LYS A 109 18.41 17.12 -5.50
C LYS A 109 17.07 17.87 -5.50
N GLU A 110 16.00 17.26 -5.00
CA GLU A 110 14.68 17.89 -4.96
C GLU A 110 14.71 19.18 -4.11
N ILE A 111 15.44 19.18 -2.99
CA ILE A 111 15.64 20.38 -2.16
C ILE A 111 16.43 21.45 -2.93
N GLN A 112 17.48 21.06 -3.66
CA GLN A 112 18.31 21.99 -4.43
C GLN A 112 17.52 22.63 -5.58
N ASP A 113 16.73 21.85 -6.30
CA ASP A 113 15.98 22.28 -7.50
C ASP A 113 14.72 23.09 -7.15
N PHE A 114 14.22 22.99 -5.91
CA PHE A 114 13.01 23.70 -5.46
C PHE A 114 13.22 25.22 -5.26
N ASN A 115 12.30 26.05 -5.77
CA ASN A 115 12.34 27.53 -5.73
C ASN A 115 11.00 28.16 -5.32
#